data_AF-A0AAV6B8H5-F1
#
_entry.id   AF-A0AAV6B8H5-F1
#
_cell.length_a   1.000
_cell.length_b   1.000
_cell.length_c   1.000
_cell.angle_alpha   90.00
_cell.angle_beta   90.00
_cell.angle_gamma   90.00
#
_symmetry.space_group_name_H-M   'P 1'
#
loop_
_entity.id
_entity.type
_entity.pdbx_description
1 polymer ?
#
loop_
_entity_poly.entity_id
_entity_poly.type
_entity_poly.pdbx_seq_one_letter_code
_entity_poly.pdbx_strand_id
1 'polypeptide(L)'
;MKPKESAYSGERAPVAPVTSPAEAVAQAAPAGNAAAFTQPGHGLGSAGLLEAAKSDLPSWLAEILAFLMRTKRVWLMAAAILVGAAALANLTARAAEWAKNARERRQLHAVATLTPDTLFARCGAAAEDVSKEVYPVVMRTLTYQPRGGEKLVISFSRTAEEQSDWVFLSMQGGAGAASYDTSEAKIAALPCLDSKK
;
A
#
# COMPACT_ATOMS: atom_id res chain seq x y z
N MET A 1 31.03 5.01 40.25
CA MET A 1 30.14 3.82 40.19
C MET A 1 29.82 3.53 38.72
N LYS A 2 30.34 2.43 38.17
CA LYS A 2 29.82 1.71 36.99
C LYS A 2 29.11 0.44 37.51
N PRO A 3 28.31 -0.31 36.72
CA PRO A 3 27.49 -0.01 35.54
C PRO A 3 26.06 -0.60 35.66
N LYS A 4 25.19 -0.43 34.64
CA LYS A 4 24.24 -1.49 34.25
C LYS A 4 23.88 -1.36 32.76
N GLU A 5 24.52 -2.23 31.97
CA GLU A 5 24.07 -2.65 30.64
C GLU A 5 22.71 -3.34 30.75
N SER A 6 21.84 -3.12 29.77
CA SER A 6 20.73 -4.03 29.47
C SER A 6 20.84 -4.48 28.01
N ALA A 7 20.89 -5.80 27.89
CA ALA A 7 21.16 -6.58 26.71
C ALA A 7 20.13 -6.44 25.58
N TYR A 8 20.67 -6.59 24.38
CA TYR A 8 20.05 -6.93 23.11
C TYR A 8 19.31 -8.28 23.19
N SER A 9 18.10 -8.39 22.61
CA SER A 9 17.49 -9.68 22.26
C SER A 9 16.66 -9.51 20.99
N GLY A 10 17.15 -10.09 19.90
CA GLY A 10 16.45 -10.20 18.64
C GLY A 10 15.67 -11.51 18.59
N GLU A 11 14.39 -11.43 18.24
CA GLU A 11 13.57 -12.60 17.96
C GLU A 11 12.89 -12.44 16.60
N ARG A 12 13.35 -13.26 15.64
CA ARG A 12 12.75 -13.47 14.31
C ARG A 12 11.57 -14.43 14.48
N ALA A 13 10.37 -13.98 14.13
CA ALA A 13 9.23 -14.87 13.94
C ALA A 13 9.29 -15.54 12.54
N PRO A 14 9.11 -16.87 12.43
CA PRO A 14 9.05 -17.56 11.14
C PRO A 14 7.68 -17.40 10.46
N VAL A 15 7.73 -17.23 9.14
CA VAL A 15 6.61 -17.12 8.20
C VAL A 15 5.95 -18.49 8.00
N ALA A 16 4.63 -18.58 8.16
CA ALA A 16 3.85 -19.76 7.80
C ALA A 16 3.44 -19.72 6.31
N PRO A 17 3.48 -20.84 5.58
CA PRO A 17 3.05 -20.90 4.18
C PRO A 17 1.53 -21.01 4.03
N VAL A 18 1.03 -20.34 3.00
CA VAL A 18 -0.35 -20.38 2.50
C VAL A 18 -0.60 -21.73 1.81
N THR A 19 -1.63 -22.45 2.23
CA THR A 19 -2.16 -23.61 1.49
C THR A 19 -3.63 -23.42 1.16
N SER A 20 -3.90 -23.32 -0.14
CA SER A 20 -5.21 -23.42 -0.79
C SER A 20 -5.60 -24.90 -0.94
N PRO A 21 -6.89 -25.28 -0.88
CA PRO A 21 -7.35 -26.53 -1.46
C PRO A 21 -8.40 -26.31 -2.56
N ALA A 22 -8.03 -26.70 -3.78
CA ALA A 22 -8.95 -27.04 -4.86
C ALA A 22 -8.85 -28.56 -5.11
N GLU A 23 -9.97 -29.13 -5.55
CA GLU A 23 -10.17 -30.47 -6.15
C GLU A 23 -10.08 -31.69 -5.19
N ALA A 24 -11.19 -32.37 -4.88
CA ALA A 24 -12.03 -33.25 -5.72
C ALA A 24 -11.35 -34.58 -6.09
N VAL A 25 -11.71 -35.67 -5.39
CA VAL A 25 -11.71 -37.04 -5.95
C VAL A 25 -12.85 -37.84 -5.30
N ALA A 26 -13.71 -38.38 -6.15
CA ALA A 26 -14.73 -39.38 -5.87
C ALA A 26 -14.23 -40.79 -6.22
N GLN A 27 -14.78 -41.82 -5.55
CA GLN A 27 -15.11 -43.21 -6.00
C GLN A 27 -15.01 -44.19 -4.81
N ALA A 28 -16.12 -44.74 -4.29
CA ALA A 28 -16.91 -45.92 -4.72
C ALA A 28 -16.36 -47.25 -4.13
N ALA A 29 -16.96 -47.82 -3.05
CA ALA A 29 -18.04 -48.84 -3.00
C ALA A 29 -17.47 -50.27 -2.75
N PRO A 30 -18.24 -51.37 -2.47
CA PRO A 30 -19.49 -51.60 -1.71
C PRO A 30 -19.47 -52.88 -0.79
N ALA A 31 -20.48 -53.06 0.07
CA ALA A 31 -21.03 -54.35 0.58
C ALA A 31 -22.18 -54.00 1.57
N GLY A 32 -23.40 -54.53 1.60
CA GLY A 32 -24.01 -55.72 1.02
C GLY A 32 -24.86 -56.37 2.13
N ASN A 33 -26.19 -56.21 2.12
CA ASN A 33 -27.19 -57.26 2.36
C ASN A 33 -28.60 -56.74 2.65
N ALA A 34 -29.56 -57.55 2.19
CA ALA A 34 -30.96 -57.28 1.95
C ALA A 34 -31.89 -57.59 3.14
N ALA A 35 -33.05 -56.93 3.19
CA ALA A 35 -34.36 -57.55 3.48
C ALA A 35 -35.55 -56.63 3.11
N ALA A 36 -36.29 -57.06 2.08
CA ALA A 36 -37.75 -57.08 1.86
C ALA A 36 -38.69 -55.87 2.14
N PHE A 37 -39.45 -55.53 1.07
CA PHE A 37 -40.91 -55.20 0.99
C PHE A 37 -41.45 -53.99 1.79
N THR A 38 -42.27 -53.04 1.30
CA THR A 38 -43.11 -52.88 0.10
C THR A 38 -43.60 -51.41 0.06
N GLN A 39 -43.60 -50.74 -1.09
CA GLN A 39 -44.82 -50.22 -1.74
C GLN A 39 -44.50 -49.44 -3.03
N PRO A 40 -45.38 -49.52 -4.05
CA PRO A 40 -45.24 -48.84 -5.32
C PRO A 40 -45.87 -47.44 -5.24
N GLY A 41 -45.12 -46.41 -5.63
CA GLY A 41 -45.61 -45.04 -5.57
C GLY A 41 -45.02 -44.19 -6.68
N HIS A 42 -45.69 -44.24 -7.84
CA HIS A 42 -45.74 -43.14 -8.82
C HIS A 42 -44.43 -42.42 -9.14
N GLY A 43 -43.60 -43.07 -9.95
CA GLY A 43 -42.85 -42.35 -10.98
C GLY A 43 -43.83 -41.81 -12.02
N LEU A 44 -44.44 -40.66 -11.76
CA LEU A 44 -45.22 -39.93 -12.76
C LEU A 44 -44.98 -38.42 -12.59
N GLY A 45 -44.13 -37.88 -13.46
CA GLY A 45 -44.48 -36.62 -14.12
C GLY A 45 -44.11 -35.30 -13.45
N SER A 46 -42.91 -35.13 -12.91
CA SER A 46 -42.37 -33.75 -12.73
C SER A 46 -41.93 -33.14 -14.07
N ALA A 47 -41.50 -33.95 -15.03
CA ALA A 47 -41.22 -33.50 -16.40
C ALA A 47 -42.52 -33.21 -17.19
N GLY A 48 -43.58 -34.01 -16.96
CA GLY A 48 -44.89 -33.80 -17.60
C GLY A 48 -45.66 -32.61 -17.04
N LEU A 49 -45.52 -32.28 -15.74
CA LEU A 49 -46.13 -31.08 -15.15
C LEU A 49 -45.48 -29.78 -15.60
N LEU A 50 -44.16 -29.80 -15.87
CA LEU A 50 -43.45 -28.63 -16.41
C LEU A 50 -43.80 -28.42 -17.90
N GLU A 51 -44.05 -29.50 -18.64
CA GLU A 51 -44.51 -29.45 -20.04
C GLU A 51 -46.00 -29.05 -20.16
N ALA A 52 -46.87 -29.53 -19.26
CA ALA A 52 -48.31 -29.21 -19.24
C ALA A 52 -48.63 -27.81 -18.65
N ALA A 53 -47.77 -27.28 -17.78
CA ALA A 53 -47.88 -25.89 -17.33
C ALA A 53 -47.45 -24.88 -18.42
N LYS A 54 -46.78 -25.35 -19.49
CA LYS A 54 -46.27 -24.51 -20.58
C LYS A 54 -47.32 -24.27 -21.68
N SER A 55 -48.33 -25.15 -21.79
CA SER A 55 -49.32 -25.12 -22.86
C SER A 55 -50.55 -24.23 -22.58
N ASP A 56 -50.81 -23.84 -21.33
CA ASP A 56 -51.97 -23.01 -20.95
C ASP A 56 -51.59 -21.88 -19.98
N LEU A 57 -50.43 -21.24 -20.19
CA LEU A 57 -50.20 -19.93 -19.59
C LEU A 57 -51.03 -18.90 -20.38
N PRO A 58 -52.03 -18.26 -19.75
CA PRO A 58 -52.83 -17.26 -20.43
C PRO A 58 -51.91 -16.13 -20.93
N SER A 59 -52.11 -15.69 -22.17
CA SER A 59 -51.22 -14.79 -22.92
C SER A 59 -50.73 -13.57 -22.13
N TRP A 60 -51.56 -13.03 -21.23
CA TRP A 60 -51.21 -11.92 -20.34
C TRP A 60 -50.08 -12.22 -19.33
N LEU A 61 -49.94 -13.46 -18.84
CA LEU A 61 -48.83 -13.86 -17.95
C LEU A 61 -47.50 -13.94 -18.70
N ALA A 62 -47.52 -14.37 -19.97
CA ALA A 62 -46.34 -14.35 -20.83
C ALA A 62 -45.88 -12.91 -21.11
N GLU A 63 -46.83 -11.98 -21.30
CA GLU A 63 -46.54 -10.55 -21.46
C GLU A 63 -45.97 -9.91 -20.18
N ILE A 64 -46.53 -10.23 -19.00
CA ILE A 64 -46.03 -9.75 -17.71
C ILE A 64 -44.63 -10.31 -17.40
N LEU A 65 -44.38 -11.60 -17.70
CA LEU A 65 -43.06 -12.20 -17.55
C LEU A 65 -42.04 -11.60 -18.52
N ALA A 66 -42.43 -11.34 -19.77
CA ALA A 66 -41.58 -10.65 -20.73
C ALA A 66 -41.26 -9.21 -20.28
N PHE A 67 -42.25 -8.50 -19.73
CA PHE A 67 -42.07 -7.15 -19.17
C PHE A 67 -41.18 -7.15 -17.93
N LEU A 68 -41.35 -8.12 -17.03
CA LEU A 68 -40.49 -8.33 -15.85
C LEU A 68 -39.06 -8.66 -16.26
N MET A 69 -38.87 -9.53 -17.25
CA MET A 69 -37.55 -9.89 -17.77
C MET A 69 -36.87 -8.68 -18.44
N ARG A 70 -37.62 -7.86 -19.18
CA ARG A 70 -37.11 -6.65 -19.83
C ARG A 70 -36.74 -5.58 -18.81
N THR A 71 -37.59 -5.37 -17.80
CA THR A 71 -37.36 -4.44 -16.70
C THR A 71 -36.18 -4.91 -15.84
N LYS A 72 -36.12 -6.20 -15.49
CA LYS A 72 -34.99 -6.82 -14.77
C LYS A 72 -33.67 -6.58 -15.48
N ARG A 73 -33.62 -6.74 -16.82
CA ARG A 73 -32.39 -6.52 -17.58
C ARG A 73 -31.94 -5.05 -17.53
N VAL A 74 -32.86 -4.09 -17.64
CA VAL A 74 -32.55 -2.65 -17.52
C VAL A 74 -32.06 -2.32 -16.12
N TRP A 75 -32.72 -2.82 -15.08
CA TRP A 75 -32.31 -2.63 -13.69
C TRP A 75 -30.95 -3.26 -13.39
N LEU A 76 -30.66 -4.44 -13.92
CA LEU A 76 -29.34 -5.08 -13.77
C LEU A 76 -28.24 -4.27 -14.47
N MET A 77 -28.50 -3.71 -15.65
CA MET A 77 -27.54 -2.82 -16.32
C MET A 77 -27.32 -1.54 -15.52
N ALA A 78 -28.38 -0.92 -15.01
CA ALA A 78 -28.28 0.26 -14.15
C ALA A 78 -27.48 -0.03 -12.87
N ALA A 79 -27.77 -1.15 -12.20
CA ALA A 79 -27.03 -1.61 -11.02
C ALA A 79 -25.56 -1.90 -11.35
N ALA A 80 -25.28 -2.58 -12.47
CA ALA A 80 -23.92 -2.86 -12.91
C ALA A 80 -23.13 -1.58 -13.20
N ILE A 81 -23.76 -0.58 -13.82
CA ILE A 81 -23.13 0.73 -14.07
C ILE A 81 -22.83 1.44 -12.74
N LEU A 82 -23.80 1.48 -11.81
CA LEU A 82 -23.61 2.09 -10.49
C LEU A 82 -22.48 1.42 -9.70
N VAL A 83 -22.48 0.08 -9.66
CA VAL A 83 -21.44 -0.69 -8.99
C VAL A 83 -20.09 -0.49 -9.67
N GLY A 84 -20.04 -0.49 -11.01
CA GLY A 84 -18.83 -0.25 -11.78
C GLY A 84 -18.24 1.14 -11.52
N ALA A 85 -19.07 2.17 -11.49
CA ALA A 85 -18.65 3.53 -11.18
C ALA A 85 -18.13 3.65 -9.74
N ALA A 86 -18.84 3.05 -8.76
CA ALA A 86 -18.41 3.05 -7.37
C ALA A 86 -17.09 2.28 -7.17
N ALA A 87 -16.92 1.14 -7.84
CA ALA A 87 -15.68 0.38 -7.81
C ALA A 87 -14.51 1.18 -8.40
N LEU A 88 -14.72 1.85 -9.53
CA LEU A 88 -13.70 2.69 -10.18
C LEU A 88 -13.30 3.87 -9.28
N ALA A 89 -14.27 4.56 -8.68
CA ALA A 89 -14.00 5.67 -7.76
C ALA A 89 -13.18 5.23 -6.54
N ASN A 90 -13.47 4.06 -5.97
CA ASN A 90 -12.70 3.52 -4.85
C ASN A 90 -11.27 3.14 -5.26
N LEU A 91 -11.09 2.57 -6.45
CA LEU A 91 -9.77 2.22 -6.98
C LEU A 91 -8.91 3.47 -7.20
N THR A 92 -9.47 4.53 -7.79
CA THR A 92 -8.73 5.78 -8.03
C THR A 92 -8.37 6.48 -6.73
N ALA A 93 -9.29 6.52 -5.75
CA ALA A 93 -9.01 7.08 -4.43
C ALA A 93 -7.87 6.33 -3.72
N ARG A 94 -7.94 4.99 -3.68
CA ARG A 94 -6.86 4.17 -3.10
C ARG A 94 -5.53 4.31 -3.84
N ALA A 95 -5.56 4.41 -5.16
CA ALA A 95 -4.35 4.62 -5.94
C ALA A 95 -3.71 5.98 -5.63
N ALA A 96 -4.50 7.04 -5.47
CA ALA A 96 -4.02 8.37 -5.09
C ALA A 96 -3.43 8.38 -3.67
N GLU A 97 -4.10 7.74 -2.72
CA GLU A 97 -3.57 7.58 -1.35
C GLU A 97 -2.26 6.80 -1.32
N TRP A 98 -2.19 5.69 -2.08
CA TRP A 98 -0.96 4.90 -2.18
C TRP A 98 0.18 5.72 -2.80
N ALA A 99 -0.10 6.47 -3.86
CA ALA A 99 0.89 7.34 -4.49
C ALA A 99 1.39 8.44 -3.53
N LYS A 100 0.49 9.05 -2.76
CA LYS A 100 0.83 10.04 -1.73
C LYS A 100 1.71 9.42 -0.64
N ASN A 101 1.28 8.29 -0.07
CA ASN A 101 2.03 7.57 0.97
C ASN A 101 3.40 7.10 0.46
N ALA A 102 3.48 6.65 -0.79
CA ALA A 102 4.73 6.25 -1.42
C ALA A 102 5.68 7.43 -1.60
N ARG A 103 5.18 8.61 -1.98
CA ARG A 103 5.97 9.83 -2.08
C ARG A 103 6.48 10.24 -0.70
N GLU A 104 5.62 10.33 0.30
CA GLU A 104 6.00 10.70 1.67
C GLU A 104 7.08 9.75 2.23
N ARG A 105 6.93 8.44 2.04
CA ARG A 105 7.96 7.46 2.44
C ARG A 105 9.31 7.69 1.75
N ARG A 106 9.32 7.99 0.45
CA ARG A 106 10.55 8.29 -0.28
C ARG A 106 11.22 9.55 0.25
N GLN A 107 10.43 10.59 0.50
CA GLN A 107 10.91 11.86 1.04
C GLN A 107 11.49 11.69 2.45
N LEU A 108 10.77 10.95 3.31
CA LEU A 108 11.25 10.60 4.65
C LEU A 108 12.56 9.81 4.59
N HIS A 109 12.65 8.79 3.73
CA HIS A 109 13.89 8.02 3.58
C HIS A 109 15.05 8.88 3.05
N ALA A 110 14.80 9.71 2.03
CA ALA A 110 15.82 10.58 1.46
C ALA A 110 16.40 11.55 2.49
N VAL A 111 15.55 12.05 3.40
CA VAL A 111 15.95 12.96 4.48
C VAL A 111 16.58 12.21 5.67
N ALA A 112 16.09 11.02 6.00
CA ALA A 112 16.59 10.23 7.12
C ALA A 112 18.00 9.68 6.89
N THR A 113 18.36 9.39 5.63
CA THR A 113 19.69 8.92 5.26
C THR A 113 20.64 10.06 4.87
N LEU A 114 20.34 11.31 5.26
CA LEU A 114 21.19 12.45 4.92
C LEU A 114 22.48 12.42 5.73
N THR A 115 23.56 12.18 5.01
CA THR A 115 24.94 12.43 5.44
C THR A 115 25.56 13.46 4.51
N PRO A 116 26.64 14.16 4.93
CA PRO A 116 27.39 15.06 4.05
C PRO A 116 27.72 14.44 2.70
N ASP A 117 28.17 13.19 2.69
CA ASP A 117 28.59 12.47 1.48
C ASP A 117 27.41 12.18 0.54
N THR A 118 26.27 11.73 1.08
CA THR A 118 25.05 11.53 0.27
C THR A 118 24.53 12.85 -0.31
N LEU A 119 24.73 13.95 0.40
CA LEU A 119 24.30 15.27 -0.02
C LEU A 119 25.18 15.79 -1.16
N PHE A 120 26.50 15.61 -1.06
CA PHE A 120 27.42 15.87 -2.18
C PHE A 120 27.11 15.01 -3.40
N ALA A 121 26.81 13.72 -3.22
CA ALA A 121 26.49 12.83 -4.33
C ALA A 121 25.23 13.27 -5.10
N ARG A 122 24.20 13.74 -4.38
CA ARG A 122 22.91 14.14 -4.98
C ARG A 122 22.94 15.57 -5.52
N CYS A 123 23.39 16.52 -4.69
CA CYS A 123 23.32 17.95 -4.95
C CYS A 123 24.61 18.57 -5.50
N GLY A 124 25.71 17.83 -5.52
CA GLY A 124 27.04 18.34 -5.88
C GLY A 124 27.71 19.07 -4.72
N ALA A 125 28.86 19.70 -5.01
CA ALA A 125 29.65 20.43 -4.03
C ALA A 125 28.85 21.57 -3.37
N ALA A 126 29.04 21.74 -2.06
CA ALA A 126 28.49 22.88 -1.33
C ALA A 126 29.24 24.16 -1.71
N ALA A 127 28.56 25.30 -1.60
CA ALA A 127 29.17 26.61 -1.80
C ALA A 127 30.14 26.94 -0.66
N GLU A 128 29.82 26.51 0.57
CA GLU A 128 30.70 26.61 1.73
C GLU A 128 30.62 25.29 2.52
N ASP A 129 31.75 24.85 3.06
CA ASP A 129 31.86 23.67 3.92
C ASP A 129 32.77 24.04 5.10
N VAL A 130 32.17 24.13 6.29
CA VAL A 130 32.87 24.52 7.51
C VAL A 130 32.75 23.39 8.51
N SER A 131 33.88 22.83 8.92
CA SER A 131 33.95 21.88 10.03
C SER A 131 34.50 22.56 11.28
N LYS A 132 33.93 22.20 12.43
CA LYS A 132 34.38 22.65 13.75
C LYS A 132 34.48 21.43 14.66
N GLU A 133 35.66 21.19 15.20
CA GLU A 133 35.91 20.13 16.15
C GLU A 133 35.70 20.68 17.57
N VAL A 134 34.70 20.15 18.27
CA VAL A 134 34.37 20.50 19.67
C VAL A 134 34.33 19.18 20.43
N TYR A 135 35.49 18.69 20.87
CA TYR A 135 35.62 17.37 21.47
C TYR A 135 34.57 17.12 22.57
N PRO A 136 33.83 15.99 22.53
CA PRO A 136 34.00 14.82 21.66
C PRO A 136 33.11 14.82 20.41
N VAL A 137 32.67 15.98 19.89
CA VAL A 137 31.77 16.10 18.73
C VAL A 137 32.45 16.88 17.61
N VAL A 138 32.32 16.41 16.38
CA VAL A 138 32.68 17.16 15.17
C VAL A 138 31.41 17.67 14.54
N MET A 139 31.31 18.99 14.40
CA MET A 139 30.22 19.66 13.71
C MET A 139 30.65 19.98 12.28
N ARG A 140 29.79 19.76 11.30
CA ARG A 140 30.02 20.14 9.91
C ARG A 140 28.81 20.89 9.39
N THR A 141 29.05 22.08 8.85
CA THR A 141 28.01 22.94 8.30
C THR A 141 28.28 23.12 6.83
N LEU A 142 27.33 22.68 6.01
CA LEU A 142 27.34 22.83 4.57
C LEU A 142 26.37 23.92 4.17
N THR A 143 26.79 24.78 3.24
CA THR A 143 25.92 25.79 2.69
C THR A 143 25.66 25.56 1.20
N TYR A 144 24.38 25.53 0.83
CA TYR A 144 23.93 25.46 -0.56
C TYR A 144 23.23 26.76 -0.97
N GLN A 145 23.41 27.15 -2.22
CA GLN A 145 22.65 28.26 -2.81
C GLN A 145 21.91 27.74 -4.04
N PRO A 146 20.65 27.28 -3.88
CA PRO A 146 19.83 26.88 -5.01
C PRO A 146 19.64 28.05 -5.98
N ARG A 147 19.61 27.76 -7.28
CA ARG A 147 19.50 28.76 -8.34
C ARG A 147 18.16 29.50 -8.21
N GLY A 148 18.19 30.77 -7.78
CA GLY A 148 17.00 31.59 -7.57
C GLY A 148 16.33 31.42 -6.20
N GLY A 149 16.96 30.69 -5.27
CA GLY A 149 16.49 30.54 -3.90
C GLY A 149 17.40 31.22 -2.86
N GLU A 150 16.97 31.18 -1.61
CA GLU A 150 17.76 31.65 -0.47
C GLU A 150 18.93 30.71 -0.15
N LYS A 151 19.97 31.24 0.48
CA LYS A 151 21.10 30.44 1.01
C LYS A 151 20.54 29.43 2.01
N LEU A 152 20.96 28.17 1.97
CA LEU A 152 20.52 27.10 2.85
C LEU A 152 21.70 26.57 3.65
N VAL A 153 21.57 26.55 4.96
CA VAL A 153 22.58 26.10 5.92
C VAL A 153 22.15 24.75 6.48
N ILE A 154 22.97 23.74 6.27
CA ILE A 154 22.71 22.36 6.65
C ILE A 154 23.78 21.92 7.64
N SER A 155 23.34 21.53 8.83
CA SER A 155 24.24 21.18 9.93
C SER A 155 24.21 19.68 10.19
N PHE A 156 25.39 19.11 10.34
CA PHE A 156 25.65 17.72 10.68
C PHE A 156 26.54 17.66 11.92
N SER A 157 26.43 16.56 12.65
CA SER A 157 27.34 16.22 13.73
C SER A 157 27.78 14.78 13.63
N ARG A 158 28.96 14.47 14.12
CA ARG A 158 29.40 13.10 14.41
C ARG A 158 30.21 13.12 15.69
N THR A 159 30.40 11.99 16.35
CA THR A 159 31.36 11.96 17.45
C THR A 159 32.79 11.94 16.89
N ALA A 160 33.72 12.56 17.61
CA ALA A 160 35.14 12.58 17.28
C ALA A 160 35.83 11.23 17.60
N GLU A 161 35.11 10.33 18.27
CA GLU A 161 35.53 8.94 18.48
C GLU A 161 35.48 8.17 17.15
N GLU A 162 36.44 7.27 16.97
CA GLU A 162 36.74 6.61 15.70
C GLU A 162 35.53 5.84 15.15
N GLN A 163 35.12 6.16 13.91
CA GLN A 163 34.04 5.53 13.12
C GLN A 163 32.57 5.82 13.49
N SER A 164 32.22 7.01 13.96
CA SER A 164 30.81 7.38 14.09
C SER A 164 30.18 7.88 12.77
N ASP A 165 28.91 7.54 12.59
CA ASP A 165 28.11 8.03 11.47
C ASP A 165 27.77 9.51 11.63
N TRP A 166 27.67 10.21 10.51
CA TRP A 166 27.16 11.58 10.49
C TRP A 166 25.65 11.60 10.75
N VAL A 167 25.25 12.43 11.70
CA VAL A 167 23.87 12.70 12.06
C VAL A 167 23.47 14.07 11.54
N PHE A 168 22.40 14.11 10.74
CA PHE A 168 21.75 15.35 10.33
C PHE A 168 21.12 16.03 11.55
N LEU A 169 21.43 17.31 11.75
CA LEU A 169 20.85 18.11 12.85
C LEU A 169 19.73 19.01 12.36
N SER A 170 20.00 19.86 11.39
CA SER A 170 19.04 20.87 10.95
C SER A 170 19.32 21.38 9.54
N MET A 171 18.27 21.90 8.90
CA MET A 171 18.35 22.67 7.67
C MET A 171 17.63 24.00 7.91
N GLN A 172 18.32 25.10 7.67
CA GLN A 172 17.81 26.45 7.91
C GLN A 172 18.12 27.37 6.73
N GLY A 173 17.33 28.42 6.55
CA GLY A 173 17.67 29.52 5.65
C GLY A 173 18.91 30.27 6.15
N GLY A 174 19.64 30.91 5.25
CA GLY A 174 20.95 31.53 5.54
C GLY A 174 20.88 32.71 6.50
N ALA A 175 19.68 33.30 6.70
CA ALA A 175 19.42 34.31 7.71
C ALA A 175 18.94 33.72 9.05
N GLY A 176 18.84 32.40 9.19
CA GLY A 176 18.27 31.71 10.37
C GLY A 176 16.76 31.90 10.54
N ALA A 177 16.09 32.61 9.62
CA ALA A 177 14.68 32.98 9.74
C ALA A 177 13.71 31.83 9.40
N ALA A 178 14.14 30.87 8.59
CA ALA A 178 13.35 29.72 8.19
C ALA A 178 14.01 28.43 8.68
N SER A 179 13.33 27.63 9.51
CA SER A 179 13.71 26.25 9.81
C SER A 179 12.86 25.31 8.96
N TYR A 180 13.51 24.34 8.32
CA TYR A 180 12.81 23.32 7.54
C TYR A 180 12.80 22.03 8.35
N ASP A 181 11.73 21.81 9.12
CA ASP A 181 11.64 20.66 10.01
C ASP A 181 11.03 19.42 9.32
N THR A 182 10.10 19.63 8.39
CA THR A 182 9.44 18.55 7.65
C THR A 182 10.26 18.07 6.45
N SER A 183 10.14 16.79 6.10
CA SER A 183 10.83 16.22 4.94
C SER A 183 10.40 16.88 3.63
N GLU A 184 9.12 17.23 3.51
CA GLU A 184 8.58 17.94 2.35
C GLU A 184 9.19 19.34 2.22
N ALA A 185 9.28 20.10 3.32
CA ALA A 185 9.86 21.43 3.31
C ALA A 185 11.36 21.40 2.95
N LYS A 186 12.11 20.41 3.48
CA LYS A 186 13.53 20.22 3.13
C LYS A 186 13.73 19.92 1.65
N ILE A 187 12.88 19.07 1.07
CA ILE A 187 12.95 18.72 -0.36
C ILE A 187 12.45 19.87 -1.24
N ALA A 188 11.44 20.62 -0.81
CA ALA A 188 10.99 21.81 -1.51
C ALA A 188 12.08 22.89 -1.57
N ALA A 189 12.81 23.09 -0.46
CA ALA A 189 13.94 24.02 -0.38
C ALA A 189 15.14 23.53 -1.20
N LEU A 190 15.44 22.23 -1.16
CA LEU A 190 16.55 21.63 -1.88
C LEU A 190 16.10 20.40 -2.71
N PRO A 191 15.53 20.63 -3.92
CA PRO A 191 14.91 19.56 -4.72
C PRO A 191 15.86 18.43 -5.17
N CYS A 192 17.17 18.69 -5.23
CA CYS A 192 18.15 17.68 -5.57
C CYS A 192 18.22 16.53 -4.56
N LEU A 193 17.69 16.71 -3.34
CA LEU A 193 17.62 15.64 -2.34
C LEU A 193 16.72 14.47 -2.74
N ASP A 194 15.66 14.71 -3.51
CA ASP A 194 14.76 13.65 -4.01
C ASP A 194 15.20 13.10 -5.39
N SER A 195 16.29 13.62 -5.94
CA SER A 195 16.83 13.14 -7.21
C SER A 195 17.44 11.75 -7.04
N LYS A 196 16.97 10.79 -7.86
CA LYS A 196 17.67 9.51 -8.07
C LYS A 196 18.81 9.74 -9.05
N LYS A 197 19.98 10.11 -8.54
CA LYS A 197 21.24 9.96 -9.25
C LYS A 197 21.87 8.62 -8.94
#